data_AF-A0A7R9LVV9-F1
#
_entry.id   AF-A0A7R9LVV9-F1
#
_cell.length_a   1.000
_cell.length_b   1.000
_cell.length_c   1.000
_cell.angle_alpha   90.00
_cell.angle_beta   90.00
_cell.angle_gamma   90.00
#
_symmetry.space_group_name_H-M   'P 1'
#
loop_
_entity.id
_entity.type
_entity.pdbx_description
1 polymer ?
#
loop_
_entity_poly.entity_id
_entity_poly.type
_entity_poly.pdbx_seq_one_letter_code
_entity_poly.pdbx_strand_id
1 'polypeptide(L)'
;EVHRPLTLRTNTLKTRRRDLAQALINIGVNVDPIAKWSRVGLIVYDSQVPIGATPQYLAGHYMLQGAASLLPVMALAPQQNEKVLDLCAAPGGKTTHISAVMKNTGIVFANEANKDRCKALVANLHRLGVVNAVVSNYDGRSYPKIMTGFDRVLCDAPCSGTGVIAKDPIVKTSKESVDIQRCAHLQKELIVAAIDSLDANSKTGGYLVYSTCSVL
;
A
#
# COMPACT_ATOMS: atom_id res chain seq x y z
N GLU A 1 3.75 27.39 0.77
CA GLU A 1 3.43 25.95 0.73
C GLU A 1 4.66 25.16 1.13
N VAL A 2 4.53 24.24 2.09
CA VAL A 2 5.63 23.33 2.44
C VAL A 2 5.54 22.13 1.51
N HIS A 3 6.55 21.93 0.65
CA HIS A 3 6.58 20.78 -0.25
C HIS A 3 6.60 19.49 0.58
N ARG A 4 5.74 18.52 0.24
CA ARG A 4 5.63 17.28 0.99
C ARG A 4 6.98 16.54 0.92
N PRO A 5 7.55 16.10 2.06
CA PRO A 5 8.84 15.41 2.04
C PRO A 5 8.71 14.09 1.29
N LEU A 6 9.70 13.82 0.42
CA LEU A 6 9.77 12.56 -0.29
C LEU A 6 10.06 11.44 0.71
N THR A 7 9.28 10.37 0.65
CA THR A 7 9.39 9.27 1.61
C THR A 7 9.54 7.93 0.90
N LEU A 8 10.37 7.07 1.51
CA LEU A 8 10.71 5.74 1.02
C LEU A 8 10.27 4.70 2.05
N ARG A 9 9.77 3.58 1.57
CA ARG A 9 9.62 2.36 2.36
C ARG A 9 10.73 1.39 2.02
N THR A 10 11.55 1.06 3.02
CA THR A 10 12.52 -0.04 2.90
C THR A 10 11.79 -1.36 2.67
N ASN A 11 12.29 -2.18 1.74
CA ASN A 11 11.82 -3.56 1.56
C ASN A 11 12.58 -4.51 2.48
N THR A 12 11.96 -4.89 3.60
CA THR A 12 12.56 -5.77 4.60
C THR A 12 12.78 -7.20 4.13
N LEU A 13 12.24 -7.60 2.97
CA LEU A 13 12.54 -8.89 2.33
C LEU A 13 13.96 -8.93 1.76
N LYS A 14 14.51 -7.78 1.37
CA LYS A 14 15.80 -7.69 0.65
C LYS A 14 16.90 -7.00 1.45
N THR A 15 16.57 -6.04 2.31
CA THR A 15 17.58 -5.27 3.05
C THR A 15 17.02 -4.71 4.37
N ARG A 16 17.90 -4.30 5.28
CA ARG A 16 17.53 -3.59 6.51
C ARG A 16 17.56 -2.09 6.25
N ARG A 17 16.72 -1.33 6.97
CA ARG A 17 16.63 0.14 6.82
C ARG A 17 17.98 0.84 7.00
N ARG A 18 18.79 0.38 7.95
CA ARG A 18 20.12 0.94 8.23
C ARG A 18 21.06 0.75 7.03
N ASP A 19 21.08 -0.45 6.47
CA ASP A 19 21.94 -0.80 5.34
C ASP A 19 21.53 -0.04 4.07
N LEU A 20 20.21 0.08 3.86
CA LEU A 20 19.67 0.90 2.78
C LEU A 20 20.05 2.38 2.95
N ALA A 21 19.89 2.94 4.16
CA ALA A 21 20.23 4.33 4.42
C ALA A 21 21.71 4.60 4.11
N GLN A 22 22.61 3.73 4.57
CA GLN A 22 24.03 3.84 4.26
C GLN A 22 24.29 3.76 2.75
N ALA A 23 23.66 2.82 2.06
CA ALA A 23 23.82 2.66 0.61
C ALA A 23 23.34 3.89 -0.18
N LEU A 24 22.27 4.56 0.28
CA LEU A 24 21.73 5.77 -0.31
C LEU A 24 22.62 7.00 -0.03
N ILE A 25 23.14 7.12 1.19
CA ILE A 25 24.07 8.20 1.56
C ILE A 25 25.34 8.12 0.72
N ASN A 26 25.87 6.91 0.49
CA ASN A 26 27.08 6.69 -0.32
C ASN A 26 26.93 7.13 -1.79
N ILE A 27 25.71 7.24 -2.31
CA ILE A 27 25.42 7.69 -3.68
C ILE A 27 24.87 9.13 -3.73
N GLY A 28 25.05 9.90 -2.65
CA GLY A 28 24.67 11.31 -2.61
C GLY A 28 23.19 11.57 -2.35
N VAL A 29 22.49 10.65 -1.68
CA VAL A 29 21.11 10.86 -1.23
C VAL A 29 21.09 11.09 0.28
N ASN A 30 20.65 12.28 0.70
CA ASN A 30 20.49 12.59 2.12
C ASN A 30 19.18 12.01 2.65
N VAL A 31 19.27 10.99 3.52
CA VAL A 31 18.12 10.29 4.09
C VAL A 31 18.19 10.15 5.59
N ASP A 32 17.03 10.25 6.23
CA ASP A 32 16.86 10.04 7.66
C ASP A 32 15.63 9.15 7.97
N PRO A 33 15.57 8.51 9.15
CA PRO A 33 14.35 7.83 9.59
C PRO A 33 13.15 8.80 9.63
N ILE A 34 11.98 8.38 9.16
CA ILE A 34 10.76 9.24 9.21
C ILE A 34 10.46 9.73 10.62
N ALA A 35 10.39 8.79 11.56
CA ALA A 35 10.15 9.02 12.97
C ALA A 35 10.24 7.70 13.73
N LYS A 36 10.22 7.77 15.07
CA LYS A 36 10.28 6.60 15.96
C LYS A 36 9.14 5.59 15.75
N TRP A 37 8.01 6.00 15.17
CA TRP A 37 6.86 5.11 14.92
C TRP A 37 7.09 4.14 13.74
N SER A 38 8.00 4.45 12.81
CA SER A 38 8.26 3.58 11.65
C SER A 38 9.65 2.93 11.73
N ARG A 39 9.70 1.61 11.62
CA ARG A 39 10.97 0.87 11.53
C ARG A 39 11.54 0.80 10.11
N VAL A 40 10.73 1.10 9.10
CA VAL A 40 11.06 0.89 7.67
C VAL A 40 11.10 2.17 6.84
N GLY A 41 10.48 3.25 7.34
CA GLY A 41 10.35 4.51 6.63
C GLY A 41 11.61 5.37 6.66
N LEU A 42 11.95 5.97 5.52
CA LEU A 42 12.99 6.99 5.37
C LEU A 42 12.39 8.26 4.74
N ILE A 43 12.86 9.43 5.16
CA ILE A 43 12.64 10.73 4.52
C ILE A 43 13.86 11.03 3.68
N VAL A 44 13.65 11.53 2.47
CA VAL A 44 14.69 12.09 1.61
C VAL A 44 14.62 13.61 1.71
N TYR A 45 15.70 14.24 2.15
CA TYR A 45 15.80 15.71 2.22
C TYR A 45 16.34 16.30 0.94
N ASP A 46 17.37 15.66 0.39
CA ASP A 46 18.04 16.10 -0.82
C ASP A 46 18.61 14.89 -1.58
N SER A 47 18.73 15.01 -2.90
CA SER A 47 19.24 13.95 -3.75
C SER A 47 19.84 14.50 -5.03
N GLN A 48 21.10 14.18 -5.27
CA GLN A 48 21.78 14.47 -6.54
C GLN A 48 21.47 13.44 -7.63
N VAL A 49 20.86 12.31 -7.25
CA VAL A 49 20.50 11.22 -8.17
C VAL A 49 18.99 11.04 -8.28
N PRO A 50 18.46 10.55 -9.41
CA PRO A 50 17.04 10.25 -9.52
C PRO A 50 16.63 9.07 -8.63
N ILE A 51 15.87 9.32 -7.57
CA ILE A 51 15.46 8.29 -6.58
C ILE A 51 14.64 7.15 -7.22
N GLY A 52 13.95 7.41 -8.33
CA GLY A 52 13.20 6.39 -9.08
C GLY A 52 14.04 5.53 -10.04
N ALA A 53 15.34 5.79 -10.17
CA ALA A 53 16.22 5.12 -11.13
C ALA A 53 17.55 4.64 -10.51
N THR A 54 17.65 4.61 -9.17
CA THR A 54 18.86 4.09 -8.51
C THR A 54 18.96 2.57 -8.67
N PRO A 55 20.18 2.00 -8.64
CA PRO A 55 20.37 0.55 -8.64
C PRO A 55 19.58 -0.14 -7.51
N GLN A 56 19.51 0.48 -6.33
CA GLN A 56 18.78 -0.01 -5.17
C GLN A 56 17.27 -0.02 -5.41
N TYR A 57 16.73 0.97 -6.14
CA TYR A 57 15.32 0.97 -6.55
C TYR A 57 15.02 -0.17 -7.52
N LEU A 58 15.84 -0.32 -8.57
CA LEU A 58 15.67 -1.38 -9.58
C LEU A 58 15.83 -2.78 -8.98
N ALA A 59 16.77 -2.94 -8.03
CA ALA A 59 16.94 -4.17 -7.25
C ALA A 59 15.78 -4.45 -6.27
N GLY A 60 14.86 -3.49 -6.07
CA GLY A 60 13.71 -3.63 -5.19
C GLY A 60 14.04 -3.50 -3.70
N HIS A 61 15.11 -2.80 -3.34
CA HIS A 61 15.47 -2.55 -1.93
C HIS A 61 14.50 -1.57 -1.25
N TYR A 62 13.80 -0.74 -2.03
CA TYR A 62 12.78 0.16 -1.52
C TYR A 62 11.69 0.48 -2.53
N MET A 63 10.63 1.10 -2.01
CA MET A 63 9.54 1.66 -2.79
C MET A 63 9.31 3.12 -2.40
N LEU A 64 9.07 3.95 -3.41
CA LEU A 64 8.60 5.33 -3.23
C LEU A 64 7.16 5.28 -2.71
N GLN A 65 6.94 5.69 -1.47
CA GLN A 65 5.65 5.55 -0.81
C GLN A 65 5.49 6.61 0.28
N GLY A 66 4.35 7.31 0.27
CA GLY A 66 4.02 8.30 1.28
C GLY A 66 3.97 7.70 2.69
N ALA A 67 4.51 8.41 3.68
CA ALA A 67 4.52 7.98 5.09
C ALA A 67 3.14 7.50 5.59
N ALA A 68 2.07 8.22 5.26
CA ALA A 68 0.71 7.87 5.67
C ALA A 68 0.25 6.51 5.12
N SER A 69 0.73 6.08 3.95
CA SER A 69 0.37 4.80 3.37
C SER A 69 1.01 3.60 4.08
N LEU A 70 1.91 3.82 5.05
CA LEU A 70 2.45 2.77 5.90
C LEU A 70 1.48 2.38 7.02
N LEU A 71 0.69 3.35 7.50
CA LEU A 71 -0.16 3.20 8.68
C LEU A 71 -1.25 2.13 8.53
N PRO A 72 -1.98 2.01 7.39
CA PRO A 72 -3.02 0.99 7.26
C PRO A 72 -2.48 -0.43 7.42
N VAL A 73 -1.29 -0.71 6.89
CA VAL A 73 -0.66 -2.03 7.01
C VAL A 73 -0.13 -2.27 8.42
N MET A 74 0.37 -1.23 9.08
CA MET A 74 0.79 -1.31 10.48
C MET A 74 -0.40 -1.59 11.41
N ALA A 75 -1.57 -0.97 11.13
CA ALA A 75 -2.81 -1.22 11.85
C ALA A 75 -3.37 -2.61 11.57
N LEU A 76 -3.25 -3.09 10.32
CA LEU A 76 -3.70 -4.43 9.92
C LEU A 76 -2.91 -5.52 10.64
N ALA A 77 -1.63 -5.27 10.91
CA ALA A 77 -0.72 -6.18 11.61
C ALA A 77 -0.78 -7.64 11.09
N PRO A 78 -0.54 -7.87 9.77
CA PRO A 78 -0.60 -9.20 9.20
C PRO A 78 0.44 -10.15 9.82
N GLN A 79 0.05 -11.40 10.02
CA GLN A 79 0.87 -12.44 10.62
C GLN A 79 1.39 -13.41 9.56
N GLN A 80 2.45 -14.14 9.91
CA GLN A 80 2.98 -15.18 9.03
C GLN A 80 1.95 -16.30 8.84
N ASN A 81 1.92 -16.88 7.64
CA ASN A 81 1.02 -17.97 7.24
C ASN A 81 -0.48 -17.65 7.18
N GLU A 82 -0.89 -16.38 7.37
CA GLU A 82 -2.29 -15.96 7.19
C GLU A 82 -2.67 -15.83 5.70
N LYS A 83 -3.98 -15.82 5.45
CA LYS A 83 -4.57 -15.42 4.18
C LYS A 83 -5.06 -13.98 4.27
N VAL A 84 -4.44 -13.07 3.53
CA VAL A 84 -4.73 -11.64 3.57
C VAL A 84 -5.29 -11.16 2.23
N LEU A 85 -6.34 -10.34 2.25
CA LEU A 85 -6.91 -9.70 1.07
C LEU A 85 -6.58 -8.20 1.07
N ASP A 86 -6.04 -7.69 -0.03
CA ASP A 86 -5.96 -6.28 -0.36
C ASP A 86 -6.96 -5.99 -1.47
N LEU A 87 -8.10 -5.40 -1.11
CA LEU A 87 -9.26 -5.28 -2.01
C LEU A 87 -9.05 -4.29 -3.15
N CYS A 88 -8.17 -3.31 -2.95
CA CYS A 88 -7.87 -2.20 -3.86
C CYS A 88 -6.35 -1.96 -3.92
N ALA A 89 -5.64 -2.95 -4.47
CA ALA A 89 -4.22 -3.13 -4.29
C ALA A 89 -3.32 -2.18 -5.09
N ALA A 90 -3.72 -1.70 -6.28
CA ALA A 90 -2.78 -0.96 -7.13
C ALA A 90 -2.42 0.42 -6.54
N PRO A 91 -1.16 0.87 -6.67
CA PRO A 91 -0.06 0.29 -7.46
C PRO A 91 0.78 -0.80 -6.76
N GLY A 92 0.32 -1.38 -5.64
CA GLY A 92 0.98 -2.48 -4.92
C GLY A 92 1.82 -2.06 -3.72
N GLY A 93 1.80 -0.78 -3.34
CA GLY A 93 2.59 -0.29 -2.21
C GLY A 93 2.19 -0.89 -0.87
N LYS A 94 0.90 -1.12 -0.63
CA LYS A 94 0.41 -1.73 0.61
C LYS A 94 0.52 -3.25 0.57
N THR A 95 0.12 -3.86 -0.54
CA THR A 95 0.29 -5.30 -0.82
C THR A 95 1.72 -5.81 -0.60
N THR A 96 2.70 -5.08 -1.12
CA THR A 96 4.13 -5.45 -0.96
C THR A 96 4.61 -5.24 0.46
N HIS A 97 4.00 -4.31 1.21
CA HIS A 97 4.30 -4.11 2.63
C HIS A 97 3.72 -5.25 3.46
N ILE A 98 2.48 -5.67 3.19
CA ILE A 98 1.83 -6.84 3.81
C ILE A 98 2.73 -8.06 3.61
N SER A 99 3.13 -8.34 2.37
CA SER A 99 3.99 -9.49 2.03
C SER A 99 5.34 -9.44 2.75
N ALA A 100 5.92 -8.24 2.91
CA ALA A 100 7.18 -8.05 3.63
C ALA A 100 7.05 -8.29 5.14
N VAL A 101 5.92 -7.89 5.76
CA VAL A 101 5.62 -8.17 7.18
C VAL A 101 5.38 -9.67 7.39
N MET A 102 4.68 -10.32 6.46
CA MET A 102 4.45 -11.77 6.45
C MET A 102 5.68 -12.58 6.05
N LYS A 103 6.82 -11.93 5.74
CA LYS A 103 8.07 -12.58 5.30
C LYS A 103 7.87 -13.57 4.13
N ASN A 104 7.03 -13.22 3.15
CA ASN A 104 6.66 -14.08 2.03
C ASN A 104 6.04 -15.44 2.42
N THR A 105 5.45 -15.54 3.61
CA THR A 105 4.67 -16.73 4.05
C THR A 105 3.18 -16.49 3.88
N GLY A 106 2.35 -17.55 3.95
CA GLY A 106 0.90 -17.43 3.73
C GLY A 106 0.56 -17.01 2.31
N ILE A 107 -0.57 -16.34 2.11
CA ILE A 107 -1.02 -15.89 0.78
C ILE A 107 -1.63 -14.49 0.88
N VAL A 108 -1.23 -13.60 -0.01
CA VAL A 108 -1.79 -12.25 -0.17
C VAL A 108 -2.57 -12.17 -1.48
N PHE A 109 -3.86 -11.92 -1.41
CA PHE A 109 -4.71 -11.69 -2.56
C PHE A 109 -4.73 -10.19 -2.85
N ALA A 110 -4.25 -9.80 -4.03
CA ALA A 110 -4.09 -8.42 -4.44
C ALA A 110 -5.09 -8.12 -5.56
N ASN A 111 -6.24 -7.55 -5.21
CA ASN A 111 -7.30 -7.24 -6.15
C ASN A 111 -7.21 -5.82 -6.67
N GLU A 112 -7.36 -5.62 -7.97
CA GLU A 112 -7.47 -4.30 -8.58
C GLU A 112 -8.52 -4.34 -9.70
N ALA A 113 -9.53 -3.47 -9.65
CA ALA A 113 -10.59 -3.44 -10.65
C ALA A 113 -10.12 -2.91 -12.02
N ASN A 114 -9.14 -1.99 -12.05
CA ASN A 114 -8.62 -1.44 -13.29
C ASN A 114 -7.48 -2.28 -13.86
N LYS A 115 -7.73 -2.91 -15.03
CA LYS A 115 -6.78 -3.80 -15.70
C LYS A 115 -5.45 -3.14 -16.07
N ASP A 116 -5.43 -1.84 -16.40
CA ASP A 116 -4.18 -1.15 -16.69
C ASP A 116 -3.34 -0.90 -15.43
N ARG A 117 -4.00 -0.62 -14.30
CA ARG A 117 -3.33 -0.49 -13.01
C ARG A 117 -2.79 -1.83 -12.49
N CYS A 118 -3.37 -2.96 -12.90
CA CYS A 118 -2.82 -4.28 -12.60
C CYS A 118 -1.39 -4.47 -13.15
N LYS A 119 -1.05 -3.87 -14.30
CA LYS A 119 0.31 -3.95 -14.86
C LYS A 119 1.35 -3.38 -13.89
N ALA A 120 1.05 -2.22 -13.29
CA ALA A 120 1.92 -1.58 -12.31
C ALA A 120 2.00 -2.39 -11.00
N LEU A 121 0.88 -2.97 -10.56
CA LEU A 121 0.83 -3.86 -9.41
C LEU A 121 1.76 -5.08 -9.60
N VAL A 122 1.59 -5.80 -10.71
CA VAL A 122 2.43 -6.96 -11.05
C VAL A 122 3.91 -6.58 -11.14
N ALA A 123 4.23 -5.50 -11.85
CA ALA A 123 5.61 -5.02 -11.97
C ALA A 123 6.26 -4.73 -10.60
N ASN A 124 5.53 -4.08 -9.68
CA ASN A 124 6.05 -3.79 -8.35
C ASN A 124 6.19 -5.05 -7.47
N LEU A 125 5.26 -6.00 -7.56
CA LEU A 125 5.36 -7.27 -6.83
C LEU A 125 6.61 -8.04 -7.26
N HIS A 126 6.84 -8.19 -8.56
CA HIS A 126 8.04 -8.85 -9.08
C HIS A 126 9.32 -8.11 -8.71
N ARG A 127 9.38 -6.78 -8.93
CA ARG A 127 10.57 -5.97 -8.59
C ARG A 127 10.94 -6.11 -7.11
N LEU A 128 9.95 -6.09 -6.22
CA LEU A 128 10.16 -6.17 -4.78
C LEU A 128 10.35 -7.61 -4.26
N GLY A 129 10.27 -8.63 -5.13
CA GLY A 129 10.50 -10.02 -4.76
C GLY A 129 9.39 -10.62 -3.90
N VAL A 130 8.16 -10.19 -4.13
CA VAL A 130 6.98 -10.79 -3.50
C VAL A 130 6.62 -12.07 -4.23
N VAL A 131 6.57 -13.19 -3.50
CA VAL A 131 6.31 -14.53 -4.09
C VAL A 131 5.02 -15.17 -3.59
N ASN A 132 4.42 -14.62 -2.53
CA ASN A 132 3.20 -15.13 -1.92
C ASN A 132 1.94 -14.35 -2.32
N ALA A 133 1.98 -13.63 -3.45
CA ALA A 133 0.86 -12.79 -3.89
C ALA A 133 0.12 -13.39 -5.09
N VAL A 134 -1.21 -13.37 -5.04
CA VAL A 134 -2.11 -13.70 -6.15
C VAL A 134 -2.76 -12.41 -6.63
N VAL A 135 -2.53 -12.02 -7.87
CA VAL A 135 -3.14 -10.82 -8.45
C VAL A 135 -4.45 -11.18 -9.13
N SER A 136 -5.51 -10.44 -8.80
CA SER A 136 -6.84 -10.62 -9.40
C SER A 136 -7.39 -9.30 -9.95
N ASN A 137 -8.21 -9.40 -10.99
CA ASN A 137 -8.88 -8.25 -11.61
C ASN A 137 -10.39 -8.41 -11.52
N TYR A 138 -10.97 -8.05 -10.38
CA TYR A 138 -12.41 -8.09 -10.14
C TYR A 138 -12.90 -6.78 -9.53
N ASP A 139 -14.20 -6.54 -9.67
CA ASP A 139 -14.90 -5.54 -8.85
C ASP A 139 -14.83 -5.98 -7.38
N GLY A 140 -14.29 -5.12 -6.51
CA GLY A 140 -14.15 -5.43 -5.09
C GLY A 140 -15.48 -5.74 -4.40
N ARG A 141 -16.60 -5.21 -4.94
CA ARG A 141 -17.94 -5.44 -4.39
C ARG A 141 -18.44 -6.88 -4.56
N SER A 142 -17.94 -7.57 -5.59
CA SER A 142 -18.33 -8.96 -5.86
C SER A 142 -17.34 -9.99 -5.31
N TYR A 143 -16.26 -9.53 -4.65
CA TYR A 143 -15.19 -10.41 -4.16
C TYR A 143 -15.67 -11.53 -3.21
N PRO A 144 -16.63 -11.29 -2.28
CA PRO A 144 -17.16 -12.36 -1.42
C PRO A 144 -17.78 -13.54 -2.18
N LYS A 145 -18.26 -13.32 -3.42
CA LYS A 145 -18.80 -14.40 -4.25
C LYS A 145 -17.71 -15.26 -4.88
N ILE A 146 -16.49 -14.74 -4.95
CA ILE A 146 -15.33 -15.38 -5.54
C ILE A 146 -14.58 -16.16 -4.46
N MET A 147 -14.29 -15.49 -3.35
CA MET A 147 -13.53 -16.08 -2.25
C MET A 147 -13.85 -15.38 -0.93
N THR A 148 -13.91 -16.17 0.13
CA THR A 148 -14.04 -15.73 1.52
C THR A 148 -13.03 -16.48 2.40
N GLY A 149 -13.09 -16.24 3.71
CA GLY A 149 -12.23 -16.92 4.67
C GLY A 149 -10.83 -16.31 4.69
N PHE A 150 -10.78 -14.98 4.70
CA PHE A 150 -9.55 -14.21 4.89
C PHE A 150 -9.37 -13.89 6.37
N ASP A 151 -8.17 -14.14 6.91
CA ASP A 151 -7.84 -13.76 8.29
C ASP A 151 -7.83 -12.23 8.43
N ARG A 152 -7.37 -11.53 7.39
CA ARG A 152 -7.31 -10.08 7.37
C ARG A 152 -7.68 -9.50 6.03
N VAL A 153 -8.38 -8.37 6.04
CA VAL A 153 -8.77 -7.64 4.84
C VAL A 153 -8.32 -6.18 4.98
N LEU A 154 -7.62 -5.69 3.97
CA LEU A 154 -7.29 -4.29 3.78
C LEU A 154 -8.20 -3.71 2.69
N CYS A 155 -8.99 -2.71 3.07
CA CYS A 155 -9.80 -1.91 2.16
C CYS A 155 -9.25 -0.48 2.13
N ASP A 156 -8.20 -0.25 1.35
CA ASP A 156 -7.74 1.10 1.02
C ASP A 156 -8.59 1.66 -0.11
N ALA A 157 -9.71 2.26 0.26
CA ALA A 157 -10.78 2.49 -0.69
C ALA A 157 -10.48 3.67 -1.64
N PRO A 158 -10.95 3.58 -2.91
CA PRO A 158 -10.85 4.69 -3.84
C PRO A 158 -11.58 5.91 -3.26
N CYS A 159 -10.84 7.02 -3.15
CA CYS A 159 -11.28 8.22 -2.47
C CYS A 159 -11.39 9.40 -3.44
N SER A 160 -12.11 10.46 -3.06
CA SER A 160 -12.17 11.72 -3.81
C SER A 160 -10.80 12.39 -3.94
N GLY A 161 -9.83 12.02 -3.09
CA GLY A 161 -8.44 12.48 -3.13
C GLY A 161 -8.21 13.78 -2.37
N THR A 162 -9.18 14.27 -1.61
CA THR A 162 -9.10 15.61 -0.98
C THR A 162 -7.94 15.75 0.00
N GLY A 163 -7.47 14.67 0.63
CA GLY A 163 -6.27 14.67 1.48
C GLY A 163 -4.94 14.55 0.74
N VAL A 164 -4.96 14.48 -0.59
CA VAL A 164 -3.77 14.49 -1.45
C VAL A 164 -3.71 15.70 -2.38
N ILE A 165 -4.47 16.78 -2.12
CA ILE A 165 -4.39 18.04 -2.88
C ILE A 165 -2.96 18.58 -2.97
N ALA A 166 -2.17 18.44 -1.90
CA ALA A 166 -0.76 18.83 -1.89
C ALA A 166 0.13 18.00 -2.84
N LYS A 167 -0.34 16.82 -3.28
CA LYS A 167 0.35 15.95 -4.24
C LYS A 167 -0.23 16.11 -5.65
N ASP A 168 -1.55 16.31 -5.76
CA ASP A 168 -2.25 16.52 -7.01
C ASP A 168 -3.21 17.72 -6.87
N PRO A 169 -2.77 18.93 -7.24
CA PRO A 169 -3.56 20.15 -7.11
C PRO A 169 -4.85 20.14 -7.96
N ILE A 170 -4.91 19.32 -9.01
CA ILE A 170 -6.08 19.19 -9.90
C ILE A 170 -7.29 18.64 -9.13
N VAL A 171 -7.05 17.86 -8.07
CA VAL A 171 -8.12 17.33 -7.22
C VAL A 171 -8.95 18.46 -6.58
N LYS A 172 -8.35 19.64 -6.35
CA LYS A 172 -9.06 20.80 -5.77
C LYS A 172 -10.12 21.37 -6.71
N THR A 173 -9.90 21.30 -8.02
CA THR A 173 -10.76 21.94 -9.04
C THR A 173 -11.62 20.96 -9.81
N SER A 174 -11.28 19.67 -9.81
CA SER A 174 -11.93 18.65 -10.63
C SER A 174 -13.03 17.83 -9.93
N LYS A 175 -13.27 18.06 -8.63
CA LYS A 175 -14.20 17.25 -7.83
C LYS A 175 -15.42 18.04 -7.42
N GLU A 176 -16.58 17.54 -7.82
CA GLU A 176 -17.88 18.07 -7.42
C GLU A 176 -18.46 17.31 -6.22
N SER A 177 -19.47 17.89 -5.56
CA SER A 177 -20.17 17.25 -4.44
C SER A 177 -20.78 15.89 -4.83
N VAL A 178 -21.23 15.75 -6.07
CA VAL A 178 -21.77 14.51 -6.63
C VAL A 178 -20.70 13.41 -6.68
N ASP A 179 -19.45 13.74 -7.01
CA ASP A 179 -18.36 12.76 -7.02
C ASP A 179 -18.02 12.27 -5.62
N ILE A 180 -18.08 13.16 -4.62
CA ILE A 180 -17.86 12.80 -3.22
C ILE A 180 -18.94 11.81 -2.78
N GLN A 181 -20.21 12.08 -3.08
CA GLN A 181 -21.32 11.18 -2.74
C GLN A 181 -21.20 9.82 -3.44
N ARG A 182 -20.84 9.80 -4.72
CA ARG A 182 -20.58 8.56 -5.48
C ARG A 182 -19.43 7.75 -4.86
N CYS A 183 -18.32 8.40 -4.51
CA CYS A 183 -17.20 7.75 -3.85
C CYS A 183 -17.61 7.19 -2.48
N ALA A 184 -18.35 7.96 -1.69
CA ALA A 184 -18.83 7.51 -0.38
C ALA A 184 -19.78 6.31 -0.49
N HIS A 185 -20.65 6.29 -1.50
CA HIS A 185 -21.52 5.14 -1.76
C HIS A 185 -20.71 3.89 -2.13
N LEU A 186 -19.78 4.02 -3.08
CA LEU A 186 -18.87 2.93 -3.47
C LEU A 186 -18.05 2.42 -2.28
N GLN A 187 -17.52 3.32 -1.45
CA GLN A 187 -16.76 2.95 -0.24
C GLN A 187 -17.60 2.12 0.74
N LYS A 188 -18.88 2.46 0.92
CA LYS A 188 -19.80 1.67 1.76
C LYS A 188 -19.98 0.26 1.20
N GLU A 189 -20.21 0.13 -0.10
CA GLU A 189 -20.35 -1.19 -0.75
C GLU A 189 -19.07 -2.02 -0.61
N LEU A 190 -17.90 -1.39 -0.75
CA LEU A 190 -16.60 -2.05 -0.59
C LEU A 190 -16.34 -2.49 0.85
N ILE A 191 -16.71 -1.70 1.85
CA ILE A 191 -16.58 -2.08 3.26
C ILE A 191 -17.46 -3.30 3.56
N VAL A 192 -18.72 -3.31 3.08
CA VAL A 192 -19.62 -4.46 3.29
C VAL A 192 -19.01 -5.71 2.66
N ALA A 193 -18.53 -5.61 1.42
CA ALA A 193 -17.84 -6.73 0.77
C ALA A 193 -16.59 -7.16 1.54
N ALA A 194 -15.81 -6.23 2.07
CA ALA A 194 -14.63 -6.54 2.87
C ALA A 194 -14.97 -7.28 4.18
N ILE A 195 -16.07 -6.91 4.83
CA ILE A 195 -16.59 -7.60 6.02
C ILE A 195 -17.03 -9.02 5.66
N ASP A 196 -17.80 -9.18 4.58
CA ASP A 196 -18.30 -10.48 4.13
C ASP A 196 -17.19 -11.44 3.64
N SER A 197 -16.02 -10.90 3.28
CA SER A 197 -14.83 -11.67 2.93
C SER A 197 -14.07 -12.21 4.15
N LEU A 198 -14.22 -11.63 5.34
CA LEU A 198 -13.48 -12.04 6.53
C LEU A 198 -13.88 -13.42 7.06
N ASP A 199 -12.92 -14.11 7.65
CA ASP A 199 -13.18 -15.29 8.47
C ASP A 199 -13.45 -14.89 9.93
N ALA A 200 -14.71 -14.95 10.35
CA ALA A 200 -15.09 -14.70 11.74
C ALA A 200 -14.50 -15.75 12.72
N ASN A 201 -14.09 -16.92 12.22
CA ASN A 201 -13.50 -18.01 13.00
C ASN A 201 -11.97 -18.05 12.90
N SER A 202 -11.33 -17.02 12.33
CA SER A 202 -9.88 -16.97 12.23
C SER A 202 -9.22 -17.13 13.59
N LYS A 203 -8.25 -18.05 13.68
CA LYS A 203 -7.50 -18.33 14.92
C LYS A 203 -6.70 -17.15 15.42
N THR A 204 -6.32 -16.23 14.52
CA THR A 204 -5.55 -15.02 14.83
C THR A 204 -6.43 -13.77 14.89
N GLY A 205 -7.75 -13.94 14.76
CA GLY A 205 -8.77 -12.89 14.75
C GLY A 205 -9.00 -12.33 13.34
N GLY A 206 -10.27 -12.15 12.96
CA GLY A 206 -10.66 -11.50 11.71
C GLY A 206 -10.50 -9.98 11.79
N TYR A 207 -9.50 -9.40 11.11
CA TYR A 207 -9.26 -7.95 11.13
C TYR A 207 -9.56 -7.30 9.78
N LEU A 208 -10.45 -6.30 9.79
CA LEU A 208 -10.64 -5.37 8.68
C LEU A 208 -9.95 -4.05 9.01
N VAL A 209 -9.09 -3.57 8.11
CA VAL A 209 -8.66 -2.18 8.10
C VAL A 209 -9.25 -1.48 6.89
N TYR A 210 -10.08 -0.49 7.16
CA TYR A 210 -10.54 0.48 6.16
C TYR A 210 -9.66 1.74 6.23
N SER A 211 -9.16 2.19 5.09
CA SER A 211 -8.42 3.45 5.00
C SER A 211 -8.82 4.26 3.78
N THR A 212 -8.71 5.58 3.90
CA THR A 212 -8.97 6.53 2.82
C THR A 212 -7.93 7.64 2.84
N CYS A 213 -7.74 8.24 1.68
CA CYS A 213 -6.92 9.42 1.45
C CYS A 213 -7.73 10.73 1.43
N SER A 214 -9.01 10.67 1.80
CA SER A 214 -9.91 11.83 1.93
C SER A 214 -9.85 12.41 3.34
N VAL A 215 -10.05 13.73 3.46
CA VAL A 215 -10.27 14.42 4.75
C VAL A 215 -11.75 14.80 4.93
N LEU A 216 -12.54 14.63 3.88
CA LEU A 216 -14.00 14.80 3.88
C LEU A 216 -14.69 13.45 4.09
#